data_AF-A0A920PJY9-F1
#
_entry.id   AF-A0A920PJY9-F1
#
_cell.length_a   1.000
_cell.length_b   1.000
_cell.length_c   1.000
_cell.angle_alpha   90.00
_cell.angle_beta   90.00
_cell.angle_gamma   90.00
#
_symmetry.space_group_name_H-M   'P 1'
#
loop_
_entity.id
_entity.type
_entity.pdbx_description
1 polymer ?
#
loop_
_entity_poly.entity_id
_entity_poly.type
_entity_poly.pdbx_seq_one_letter_code
_entity_poly.pdbx_strand_id
1 'polypeptide(L)'
;MLLKARSTGCVEAFDLHLFAVSRRDPKTGEWSLVLPVSCMDPHSRGALRLSASGHADDDVVIDHGFFSDSSGHDRAVLADGVELGRQIARSMMRQGLISDISSPPDDCTGQALLDHIDRGVSFLLSPFVNLSNGS
;
A
#
# COMPACT_ATOMS: atom_id res chain seq x y z
N MET A 1 0.18 -8.19 12.37
CA MET A 1 1.04 -7.24 13.12
C MET A 1 1.05 -5.92 12.36
N LEU A 2 0.88 -4.79 13.06
CA LEU A 2 0.93 -3.44 12.49
C LEU A 2 2.15 -2.70 13.06
N LEU A 3 2.98 -2.14 12.19
CA LEU A 3 4.03 -1.18 12.51
C LEU A 3 3.51 0.23 12.20
N LYS A 4 3.68 1.13 13.16
CA LYS A 4 3.47 2.56 12.98
C LYS A 4 4.83 3.27 12.96
N ALA A 5 5.06 4.08 11.95
CA ALA A 5 6.33 4.75 11.73
C ALA A 5 6.11 6.19 11.27
N ARG A 6 7.22 6.94 11.24
CA ARG A 6 7.28 8.29 10.71
C ARG A 6 8.00 8.27 9.37
N SER A 7 7.41 8.91 8.36
CA SER A 7 8.14 9.37 7.18
C SER A 7 9.10 10.50 7.56
N THR A 8 9.99 10.85 6.65
CA THR A 8 10.95 11.95 6.79
C THR A 8 10.25 13.29 6.98
N GLY A 9 9.07 13.49 6.38
CA GLY A 9 8.29 14.72 6.47
C GLY A 9 7.36 14.81 7.70
N CYS A 10 7.25 13.74 8.48
CA CYS A 10 6.28 13.63 9.57
C CYS A 10 6.70 14.45 10.81
N VAL A 11 5.98 15.55 11.06
CA VAL A 11 6.28 16.44 12.21
C VAL A 11 5.74 15.91 13.53
N GLU A 12 4.63 15.18 13.54
CA GLU A 12 3.99 14.69 14.77
C GLU A 12 3.41 13.27 14.62
N ALA A 13 3.27 12.57 15.76
CA ALA A 13 2.75 11.20 15.86
C ALA A 13 3.41 10.16 14.89
N PHE A 14 2.71 9.77 13.83
CA PHE A 14 3.08 8.79 12.82
C PHE A 14 2.15 8.96 11.61
N ASP A 15 2.69 8.82 10.40
CA ASP A 15 1.97 8.95 9.12
C ASP A 15 2.15 7.72 8.22
N LEU A 16 2.93 6.73 8.67
CA LEU A 16 3.18 5.47 7.98
C LEU A 16 2.63 4.29 8.76
N HIS A 17 1.89 3.43 8.05
CA HIS A 17 1.49 2.11 8.51
C HIS A 17 2.06 1.02 7.59
N LEU A 18 2.69 0.02 8.19
CA LEU A 18 3.10 -1.22 7.51
C LEU A 18 2.50 -2.41 8.24
N PHE A 19 2.06 -3.43 7.51
CA PHE A 19 1.53 -4.65 8.13
C PHE A 19 1.97 -5.89 7.38
N ALA A 20 2.20 -6.97 8.13
CA ALA A 20 2.66 -8.23 7.56
C ALA A 20 1.48 -9.08 7.07
N VAL A 21 1.51 -9.45 5.79
CA VAL A 21 0.57 -10.40 5.19
C VAL A 21 1.34 -11.55 4.58
N SER A 22 1.21 -12.73 5.15
CA SER A 22 1.72 -13.95 4.53
C SER A 22 0.70 -14.49 3.54
N ARG A 23 1.16 -14.85 2.35
CA ARG A 23 0.34 -15.48 1.31
C ARG A 23 1.03 -16.74 0.81
N ARG A 24 0.25 -17.79 0.61
CA ARG A 24 0.71 -19.00 -0.09
C ARG A 24 0.13 -18.98 -1.50
N ASP A 25 0.98 -19.08 -2.51
CA ASP A 25 0.51 -19.24 -3.88
C ASP A 25 -0.20 -20.61 -4.03
N PRO A 26 -1.46 -20.67 -4.48
CA PRO A 26 -2.19 -21.93 -4.55
C PRO A 26 -1.71 -22.85 -5.68
N LYS A 27 -1.00 -22.33 -6.70
CA LYS A 27 -0.47 -23.09 -7.83
C LYS A 27 0.93 -23.62 -7.55
N THR A 28 1.84 -22.77 -7.06
CA THR A 28 3.25 -23.16 -6.80
C THR A 28 3.45 -23.69 -5.39
N GLY A 29 2.55 -23.36 -4.46
CA GLY A 29 2.67 -23.70 -3.05
C GLY A 29 3.69 -22.85 -2.28
N GLU A 30 4.34 -21.89 -2.96
CA GLU A 30 5.37 -21.01 -2.40
C GLU A 30 4.76 -20.01 -1.40
N TRP A 31 5.53 -19.72 -0.35
CA TRP A 31 5.18 -18.70 0.63
C TRP A 31 5.81 -17.37 0.25
N SER A 32 5.01 -16.31 0.38
CA SER A 32 5.46 -14.93 0.25
C SER A 32 5.01 -14.12 1.46
N LEU A 33 5.81 -13.13 1.82
CA LEU A 33 5.45 -12.10 2.79
C LEU A 33 5.31 -10.79 2.04
N VAL A 34 4.16 -10.14 2.18
CA VAL A 34 3.91 -8.80 1.67
C VAL A 34 3.87 -7.83 2.84
N LEU A 35 4.53 -6.70 2.69
CA LEU A 35 4.48 -5.57 3.62
C LEU A 35 3.81 -4.38 2.93
N PRO A 36 2.48 -4.28 2.88
CA PRO A 36 1.86 -3.12 2.27
C PRO A 36 2.13 -1.87 3.10
N VAL A 37 2.37 -0.78 2.41
CA VAL A 37 2.71 0.53 2.96
C VAL A 37 1.51 1.44 2.79
N SER A 38 1.14 2.19 3.84
CA SER A 38 0.01 3.12 3.80
C SER A 38 0.40 4.49 4.33
N CYS A 39 0.04 5.53 3.59
CA CYS A 39 0.07 6.93 4.02
C CYS A 39 -1.21 7.22 4.82
N MET A 40 -1.06 7.59 6.08
CA MET A 40 -2.16 7.75 7.03
C MET A 40 -2.62 9.20 7.20
N ASP A 41 -1.86 10.15 6.66
CA ASP A 41 -2.22 11.56 6.57
C ASP A 41 -2.09 12.05 5.10
N PRO A 42 -2.86 11.47 4.16
CA PRO A 42 -2.74 11.85 2.77
C PRO A 42 -3.20 13.29 2.57
N HIS A 43 -2.48 14.05 1.77
CA HIS A 43 -2.84 15.39 1.31
C HIS A 43 -3.72 15.35 0.06
N SER A 44 -3.70 14.26 -0.70
CA SER A 44 -4.56 14.10 -1.88
C SER A 44 -6.03 14.11 -1.52
N ARG A 45 -6.86 14.63 -2.42
CA ARG A 45 -8.32 14.67 -2.25
C ARG A 45 -9.01 14.11 -3.48
N GLY A 46 -9.95 13.21 -3.24
CA GLY A 46 -10.84 12.63 -4.24
C GLY A 46 -12.22 13.27 -4.23
N ALA A 47 -13.13 12.69 -5.00
CA ALA A 47 -14.53 13.09 -5.06
C ALA A 47 -15.45 11.88 -5.21
N LEU A 48 -16.67 12.00 -4.69
CA LEU A 48 -17.74 11.04 -4.92
C LEU A 48 -18.85 11.76 -5.69
N ARG A 49 -19.35 11.14 -6.74
CA ARG A 49 -20.44 11.66 -7.58
C ARG A 49 -21.52 10.62 -7.74
N LEU A 50 -22.78 11.04 -7.69
CA LEU A 50 -23.89 10.19 -8.10
C LEU A 50 -23.79 9.95 -9.62
N SER A 51 -24.13 8.76 -10.09
CA SER A 51 -24.28 8.55 -11.52
C SER A 51 -25.50 9.31 -12.07
N ALA A 52 -25.51 9.53 -13.38
CA ALA A 52 -26.32 10.55 -14.04
C ALA A 52 -27.85 10.40 -13.88
N SER A 53 -28.36 9.23 -13.50
CA SER A 53 -29.80 8.97 -13.33
C SER A 53 -30.35 9.40 -11.96
N GLY A 54 -29.48 9.68 -10.98
CA GLY A 54 -29.86 10.22 -9.67
C GLY A 54 -30.81 9.33 -8.84
N HIS A 55 -30.99 8.07 -9.21
CA HIS A 55 -31.77 7.09 -8.45
C HIS A 55 -30.95 6.57 -7.27
N ALA A 56 -31.64 6.25 -6.17
CA ALA A 56 -30.99 5.75 -4.94
C ALA A 56 -30.27 4.41 -5.14
N ASP A 57 -30.66 3.63 -6.15
CA ASP A 57 -30.05 2.36 -6.53
C ASP A 57 -28.90 2.51 -7.53
N ASP A 58 -28.60 3.75 -7.96
CA ASP A 58 -27.55 4.00 -8.92
C ASP A 58 -26.16 3.88 -8.29
N ASP A 59 -25.23 3.34 -9.07
CA ASP A 59 -23.83 3.30 -8.68
C ASP A 59 -23.28 4.72 -8.44
N VAL A 60 -22.39 4.82 -7.45
CA VAL A 60 -21.60 6.02 -7.19
C VAL A 60 -20.28 5.95 -7.94
N VAL A 61 -19.93 7.05 -8.61
CA VAL A 61 -18.60 7.21 -9.19
C VAL A 61 -17.67 7.69 -8.09
N ILE A 62 -16.74 6.82 -7.70
CA ILE A 62 -15.71 7.11 -6.70
C ILE A 62 -14.41 7.43 -7.43
N ASP A 63 -13.96 8.67 -7.30
CA ASP A 63 -12.61 9.09 -7.66
C ASP A 63 -11.80 9.24 -6.37
N HIS A 64 -10.84 8.35 -6.15
CA HIS A 64 -9.98 8.42 -4.96
C HIS A 64 -9.04 9.61 -4.98
N GLY A 65 -8.76 10.18 -6.15
CA GLY A 65 -7.81 11.27 -6.32
C GLY A 65 -6.40 10.89 -5.87
N PHE A 66 -5.99 9.63 -6.03
CA PHE A 66 -4.65 9.20 -5.58
C PHE A 66 -3.57 10.10 -6.17
N PHE A 67 -2.73 10.62 -5.29
CA PHE A 67 -1.59 11.47 -5.62
C PHE A 67 -1.96 12.74 -6.41
N SER A 68 -3.16 13.28 -6.14
CA SER A 68 -3.62 14.58 -6.65
C SER A 68 -3.04 15.77 -5.89
N ASP A 69 -2.34 15.53 -4.79
CA ASP A 69 -1.65 16.58 -4.04
C ASP A 69 -0.54 17.23 -4.86
N SER A 70 -0.53 18.55 -4.94
CA SER A 70 0.43 19.31 -5.75
C SER A 70 1.85 19.30 -5.16
N SER A 71 1.99 18.96 -3.88
CA SER A 71 3.27 18.88 -3.19
C SER A 71 4.06 17.60 -3.46
N GLY A 72 3.42 16.55 -3.97
CA GLY A 72 3.99 15.20 -4.04
C GLY A 72 4.21 14.54 -2.67
N HIS A 73 3.54 15.04 -1.63
CA HIS A 73 3.65 14.58 -0.25
C HIS A 73 3.30 13.09 -0.12
N ASP A 74 2.17 12.67 -0.67
CA ASP A 74 1.67 11.30 -0.49
C ASP A 74 2.63 10.28 -1.10
N ARG A 75 3.19 10.60 -2.27
CA ARG A 75 4.21 9.78 -2.93
C ARG A 75 5.49 9.71 -2.10
N ALA A 76 5.93 10.83 -1.54
CA ALA A 76 7.13 10.87 -0.70
C ALA A 76 6.98 10.01 0.56
N VAL A 77 5.82 10.08 1.23
CA VAL A 77 5.51 9.23 2.38
C VAL A 77 5.57 7.75 2.00
N LEU A 78 4.93 7.35 0.89
CA LEU A 78 4.97 5.95 0.45
C LEU A 78 6.38 5.49 0.06
N ALA A 79 7.20 6.34 -0.56
CA ALA A 79 8.59 6.02 -0.87
C ALA A 79 9.42 5.76 0.40
N ASP A 80 9.25 6.56 1.45
CA ASP A 80 9.89 6.34 2.74
C ASP A 80 9.43 5.01 3.37
N GLY A 81 8.14 4.70 3.27
CA GLY A 81 7.61 3.43 3.76
C GLY A 81 8.11 2.21 2.98
N VAL A 82 8.33 2.32 1.66
CA VAL A 82 8.98 1.26 0.87
C VAL A 82 10.41 1.03 1.36
N GLU A 83 11.18 2.09 1.61
CA GLU A 83 12.55 1.94 2.11
C GLU A 83 12.57 1.31 3.51
N LEU A 84 11.64 1.70 4.39
CA LEU A 84 11.46 1.03 5.68
C LEU A 84 11.13 -0.46 5.51
N GLY A 85 10.24 -0.80 4.57
CA GLY A 85 9.93 -2.19 4.20
C GLY A 85 11.16 -2.96 3.73
N ARG A 86 12.00 -2.36 2.88
CA ARG A 86 13.28 -2.94 2.43
C ARG A 86 14.24 -3.17 3.58
N GLN A 87 14.37 -2.23 4.52
CA GLN A 87 15.23 -2.40 5.69
C GLN A 87 14.80 -3.60 6.55
N ILE A 88 13.48 -3.75 6.76
CA ILE A 88 12.91 -4.92 7.45
C ILE A 88 13.23 -6.20 6.67
N ALA A 89 12.94 -6.24 5.37
CA ALA A 89 13.19 -7.40 4.52
C ALA A 89 14.67 -7.81 4.50
N ARG A 90 15.60 -6.86 4.33
CA ARG A 90 17.05 -7.10 4.40
C ARG A 90 17.46 -7.67 5.76
N SER A 91 16.83 -7.22 6.86
CA SER A 91 17.06 -7.81 8.19
C SER A 91 16.57 -9.25 8.28
N MET A 92 15.39 -9.55 7.72
CA MET A 92 14.84 -10.90 7.66
C MET A 92 15.69 -11.84 6.79
N MET A 93 16.23 -11.34 5.67
CA MET A 93 17.17 -12.10 4.82
C MET A 93 18.44 -12.47 5.58
N ARG A 94 19.05 -11.53 6.32
CA ARG A 94 20.23 -11.82 7.16
C ARG A 94 19.94 -12.87 8.25
N GLN A 95 18.70 -12.97 8.70
CA GLN A 95 18.25 -13.97 9.66
C GLN A 95 17.80 -15.29 8.99
N GLY A 96 17.84 -15.38 7.66
CA GLY A 96 17.42 -16.56 6.91
C GLY A 96 15.91 -16.79 6.88
N LEU A 97 15.09 -15.78 7.16
CA LEU A 97 13.62 -15.91 7.22
C LEU A 97 12.94 -15.75 5.84
N ILE A 98 13.56 -15.01 4.93
CA ILE A 98 13.13 -14.85 3.54
C ILE A 98 14.35 -14.93 2.62
N SER A 99 14.14 -15.29 1.36
CA SER A 99 15.23 -15.52 0.39
C SER A 99 15.47 -14.35 -0.56
N ASP A 100 14.48 -13.50 -0.83
CA ASP A 100 14.57 -12.44 -1.83
C ASP A 100 13.51 -11.32 -1.62
N ILE A 101 13.69 -10.17 -2.28
CA ILE A 101 12.76 -9.04 -2.36
C ILE A 101 12.32 -8.87 -3.82
N SER A 102 11.07 -9.25 -4.11
CA SER A 102 10.57 -9.26 -5.49
C SER A 102 9.91 -7.96 -5.95
N SER A 103 9.33 -7.15 -5.04
CA SER A 103 8.58 -5.96 -5.43
C SER A 103 8.44 -4.90 -4.32
N PRO A 104 8.79 -3.62 -4.61
CA PRO A 104 9.70 -3.24 -5.69
C PRO A 104 11.10 -3.84 -5.43
N PRO A 105 11.82 -4.26 -6.48
CA PRO A 105 13.22 -4.72 -6.36
C PRO A 105 14.11 -3.68 -5.67
N ASP A 106 15.21 -4.11 -5.07
CA ASP A 106 16.05 -3.25 -4.22
C ASP A 106 16.71 -2.08 -4.99
N ASP A 107 16.94 -2.26 -6.29
CA ASP A 107 17.52 -1.26 -7.20
C ASP A 107 16.47 -0.28 -7.79
N CYS A 108 15.18 -0.54 -7.59
CA CYS A 108 14.10 0.34 -8.02
C CYS A 108 14.05 1.60 -7.14
N THR A 109 14.66 2.68 -7.61
CA THR A 109 14.89 3.93 -6.85
C THR A 109 14.47 5.17 -7.65
N GLY A 110 14.44 6.34 -7.00
CA GLY A 110 14.13 7.61 -7.65
C GLY A 110 12.79 7.60 -8.40
N GLN A 111 12.78 8.10 -9.63
CA GLN A 111 11.56 8.15 -10.45
C GLN A 111 10.98 6.76 -10.73
N ALA A 112 11.81 5.74 -10.92
CA ALA A 112 11.33 4.38 -11.18
C ALA A 112 10.53 3.81 -10.00
N LEU A 113 10.91 4.19 -8.77
CA LEU A 113 10.14 3.86 -7.57
C LEU A 113 8.81 4.60 -7.53
N LEU A 114 8.80 5.90 -7.85
CA LEU A 114 7.56 6.68 -7.91
C LEU A 114 6.59 6.10 -8.95
N ASP A 115 7.08 5.73 -10.13
CA ASP A 115 6.27 5.10 -11.17
C ASP A 115 5.75 3.72 -10.73
N HIS A 116 6.53 2.98 -9.92
CA HIS A 116 6.08 1.72 -9.33
C HIS A 116 4.94 1.95 -8.33
N ILE A 117 5.07 2.96 -7.47
CA ILE A 117 4.04 3.37 -6.52
C ILE A 117 2.76 3.77 -7.26
N ASP A 118 2.87 4.57 -8.32
CA ASP A 118 1.73 5.02 -9.12
C ASP A 118 0.96 3.86 -9.77
N ARG A 119 1.66 2.80 -10.21
CA ARG A 119 1.02 1.59 -10.76
C ARG A 119 0.45 0.66 -9.70
N GLY A 120 1.07 0.63 -8.52
CA GLY A 120 0.73 -0.29 -7.43
C GLY A 120 -0.27 0.26 -6.42
N VAL A 121 -0.60 1.54 -6.49
CA VAL A 121 -1.49 2.19 -5.52
C VAL A 121 -2.87 1.55 -5.53
N SER A 122 -3.37 1.29 -4.33
CA SER A 122 -4.72 0.82 -4.12
C SER A 122 -5.21 1.32 -2.78
N PHE A 123 -6.52 1.34 -2.58
CA PHE A 123 -7.08 1.63 -1.27
C PHE A 123 -6.80 0.45 -0.35
N LEU A 124 -6.22 0.73 0.82
CA LEU A 124 -6.05 -0.28 1.84
C LEU A 124 -7.33 -0.43 2.66
N LEU A 125 -8.43 -0.81 2.00
CA LEU A 125 -9.57 -1.40 2.69
C LEU A 125 -9.54 -2.87 2.31
N SER A 126 -9.16 -3.72 3.26
CA SER A 126 -9.62 -5.11 3.23
C SER A 126 -10.99 -5.12 3.92
N PRO A 127 -12.14 -4.92 3.23
CA PRO A 127 -13.36 -5.50 3.74
C PRO A 127 -13.19 -7.01 3.60
N PHE A 128 -12.84 -7.70 4.69
CA PHE A 128 -13.08 -9.13 4.75
C PHE A 128 -14.60 -9.31 4.76
N VAL A 129 -15.20 -9.59 3.60
CA VAL A 129 -16.45 -10.35 3.54
C VAL A 129 -16.05 -11.81 3.38
N ASN A 130 -16.16 -12.58 4.45
CA ASN A 130 -15.99 -14.03 4.41
C ASN A 130 -17.21 -14.63 3.70
N LEU A 131 -17.08 -15.00 2.42
CA LEU A 131 -18.06 -15.83 1.74
C LEU A 131 -17.57 -17.28 1.80
N SER A 132 -17.91 -17.96 2.89
CA SER A 132 -17.95 -19.41 2.91
C SER A 132 -19.20 -19.87 2.15
N ASN A 133 -19.02 -20.48 0.97
CA ASN A 133 -20.03 -21.42 0.49
C ASN A 133 -19.72 -22.76 1.14
N GLY A 134 -20.49 -23.10 2.17
CA GLY A 134 -20.58 -24.47 2.65
C GLY A 134 -21.21 -25.34 1.59
N SER A 135 -20.49 -26.35 1.11
CA SER A 135 -20.76 -27.79 1.30
C SER A 135 -19.53 -28.54 0.83
#